data_AF-A0A524K6F4-F1
#
_entry.id   AF-A0A524K6F4-F1
#
_cell.length_a   1.000
_cell.length_b   1.000
_cell.length_c   1.000
_cell.angle_alpha   90.00
_cell.angle_beta   90.00
_cell.angle_gamma   90.00
#
_symmetry.space_group_name_H-M   'P 1'
#
loop_
_entity.id
_entity.type
_entity.pdbx_description
1 polymer ?
#
loop_
_entity_poly.entity_id
_entity_poly.type
_entity_poly.pdbx_seq_one_letter_code
_entity_poly.pdbx_strand_id
1 'polypeptide(L)'
;FHRVEPGYVIQGGDPTGTGTGGPGYRFPNEIDPALTFGASGVLGMANAGPDTNGSQFFITLGDSRSLNGGYTIFGRVASGMQAVQAIRKGDPMTTVRIVRKGTQAQGFRMDRASFFAVIQAHSNNLAAEAKRSVDKQIASMRTRFPGLSVGAGGMLFNILSPGNGVKPAPGSTVSVLYTLSDANGTIIDSTSNRGNSPMSFSLGIGQVIPGFEVSVADMAFGEKRVVILPPELAYGSAGAGGVIPPNAVLAFEIELLVK
;
A
#
# COMPACT_ATOMS: atom_id res chain seq x y z
N PHE A 1 10.26 0.24 29.74
CA PHE A 1 8.97 -0.24 29.22
C PHE A 1 7.94 0.85 29.42
N HIS A 2 7.54 1.53 28.34
CA HIS A 2 6.66 2.70 28.42
C HIS A 2 5.16 2.35 28.34
N ARG A 3 4.83 1.11 27.92
CA ARG A 3 3.46 0.61 27.82
C ARG A 3 3.39 -0.83 28.34
N VAL A 4 2.38 -1.11 29.15
CA VAL A 4 2.07 -2.42 29.73
C VAL A 4 0.57 -2.58 29.67
N GLU A 5 0.10 -3.58 28.95
CA GLU A 5 -1.31 -3.94 28.83
C GLU A 5 -1.50 -5.38 29.34
N PRO A 6 -2.04 -5.54 30.57
CA PRO A 6 -2.20 -6.85 31.19
C PRO A 6 -2.95 -7.85 30.29
N GLY A 7 -2.40 -9.06 30.17
CA GLY A 7 -2.97 -10.12 29.33
C GLY A 7 -2.71 -9.96 27.83
N TYR A 8 -2.14 -8.84 27.39
CA TYR A 8 -1.90 -8.56 25.97
C TYR A 8 -0.41 -8.40 25.65
N VAL A 9 0.19 -7.24 25.89
CA VAL A 9 1.61 -6.98 25.57
C VAL A 9 2.28 -6.05 26.57
N ILE A 10 3.61 -6.17 26.68
CA ILE A 10 4.48 -5.13 27.24
C ILE A 10 5.36 -4.57 26.13
N GLN A 11 5.58 -3.26 26.10
CA GLN A 11 6.31 -2.59 25.03
C GLN A 11 7.48 -1.75 25.57
N GLY A 12 8.62 -1.86 24.88
CA GLY A 12 9.89 -1.21 25.21
C GLY A 12 10.66 -0.81 23.96
N GLY A 13 11.94 -0.47 24.12
CA GLY A 13 12.82 -0.11 23.01
C GLY A 13 12.69 1.32 22.49
N ASP A 14 11.91 2.18 23.18
CA ASP A 14 11.93 3.63 22.95
C ASP A 14 12.99 4.29 23.85
N PRO A 15 14.06 4.89 23.28
CA PRO A 15 15.10 5.59 24.05
C PRO A 15 14.58 6.79 24.86
N THR A 16 13.48 7.39 24.45
CA THR A 16 12.87 8.55 25.11
C THR A 16 11.87 8.16 26.21
N GLY A 17 11.37 6.92 26.17
CA GLY A 17 10.33 6.42 27.08
C GLY A 17 8.93 7.01 26.86
N THR A 18 8.70 7.78 25.79
CA THR A 18 7.43 8.48 25.52
C THR A 18 6.42 7.65 24.72
N GLY A 19 6.89 6.60 24.05
CA GLY A 19 6.17 5.80 23.06
C GLY A 19 6.37 6.27 21.61
N THR A 20 6.98 7.43 21.37
CA THR A 20 7.12 8.00 20.02
C THR A 20 8.58 8.07 19.53
N GLY A 21 9.56 7.77 20.39
CA GLY A 21 10.96 7.78 20.00
C GLY A 21 11.39 6.56 19.20
N GLY A 22 12.60 6.61 18.66
CA GLY A 22 13.13 5.53 17.81
C GLY A 22 14.58 5.79 17.40
N PRO A 23 15.14 4.96 16.51
CA PRO A 23 16.56 4.98 16.19
C PRO A 23 16.92 5.96 15.06
N GLY A 24 15.96 6.76 14.58
CA GLY A 24 16.13 7.69 13.45
C GLY A 24 16.03 7.05 12.06
N TYR A 25 15.60 5.79 11.97
CA TYR A 25 15.35 5.08 10.71
C TYR A 25 14.20 4.09 10.87
N ARG A 26 13.67 3.61 9.73
CA ARG A 26 12.62 2.59 9.66
C ARG A 26 13.05 1.44 8.76
N PHE A 27 12.46 0.26 8.97
CA PHE A 27 12.68 -0.90 8.10
C PHE A 27 11.41 -1.75 7.91
N PRO A 28 11.34 -2.52 6.81
CA PRO A 28 10.16 -3.31 6.43
C PRO A 28 9.77 -4.37 7.46
N ASN A 29 8.53 -4.83 7.37
CA ASN A 29 8.07 -6.02 8.06
C ASN A 29 8.66 -7.29 7.42
N GLU A 30 8.88 -8.32 8.23
CA GLU A 30 9.21 -9.67 7.80
C GLU A 30 8.11 -10.60 8.32
N ILE A 31 7.17 -10.95 7.44
CA ILE A 31 5.97 -11.72 7.80
C ILE A 31 6.11 -13.15 7.31
N ASP A 32 6.05 -14.10 8.23
CA ASP A 32 5.92 -15.53 7.95
C ASP A 32 4.54 -16.01 8.45
N PRO A 33 3.64 -16.48 7.55
CA PRO A 33 2.31 -16.98 7.93
C PRO A 33 2.33 -18.15 8.92
N ALA A 34 3.44 -18.88 9.02
CA ALA A 34 3.60 -19.97 9.99
C ALA A 34 3.88 -19.48 11.42
N LEU A 35 4.33 -18.23 11.58
CA LEU A 35 4.60 -17.61 12.88
C LEU A 35 3.36 -16.88 13.38
N THR A 36 2.97 -17.11 14.64
CA THR A 36 1.78 -16.49 15.23
C THR A 36 2.04 -16.00 16.65
N PHE A 37 1.33 -14.94 17.04
CA PHE A 37 1.23 -14.43 18.40
C PHE A 37 0.23 -15.24 19.25
N GLY A 38 0.20 -16.57 19.08
CA GLY A 38 -0.76 -17.46 19.74
C GLY A 38 -0.41 -17.88 21.16
N ALA A 39 0.65 -17.32 21.74
CA ALA A 39 1.13 -17.64 23.07
C ALA A 39 1.81 -16.44 23.72
N SER A 40 1.94 -16.48 25.05
CA SER A 40 2.77 -15.54 25.81
C SER A 40 4.25 -15.70 25.50
N GLY A 41 5.02 -14.63 25.60
CA GLY A 41 6.47 -14.63 25.43
C GLY A 41 6.94 -14.55 23.99
N VAL A 42 6.07 -14.24 23.04
CA VAL A 42 6.45 -13.98 21.63
C VAL A 42 6.94 -12.53 21.52
N LEU A 43 8.07 -12.32 20.86
CA LEU A 43 8.64 -10.98 20.62
C LEU A 43 8.23 -10.48 19.24
N GLY A 44 7.61 -9.31 19.21
CA GLY A 44 7.21 -8.61 17.98
C GLY A 44 7.86 -7.24 17.87
N MET A 45 8.19 -6.82 16.65
CA MET A 45 8.58 -5.43 16.39
C MET A 45 7.36 -4.53 16.52
N ALA A 46 7.46 -3.41 17.24
CA ALA A 46 6.38 -2.43 17.27
C ALA A 46 6.51 -1.48 16.06
N ASN A 47 5.40 -1.16 15.42
CA ASN A 47 5.34 -0.30 14.24
C ASN A 47 4.12 0.64 14.32
N ALA A 48 4.11 1.71 13.51
CA ALA A 48 3.01 2.69 13.41
C ALA A 48 2.10 2.43 12.19
N GLY A 49 2.15 1.20 11.67
CA GLY A 49 1.66 0.81 10.36
C GLY A 49 2.66 -0.10 9.64
N PRO A 50 2.25 -0.79 8.56
CA PRO A 50 3.13 -1.70 7.83
C PRO A 50 4.48 -1.07 7.48
N ASP A 51 5.55 -1.86 7.58
CA ASP A 51 6.91 -1.50 7.14
C ASP A 51 7.54 -0.30 7.88
N THR A 52 7.09 -0.04 9.11
CA THR A 52 7.60 1.05 9.93
C THR A 52 8.32 0.62 11.20
N ASN A 53 8.99 -0.53 11.16
CA ASN A 53 9.75 -1.03 12.31
C ASN A 53 10.90 -0.08 12.67
N GLY A 54 11.23 -0.03 13.96
CA GLY A 54 12.33 0.79 14.48
C GLY A 54 13.07 0.06 15.60
N SER A 55 13.34 0.74 16.71
CA SER A 55 13.95 0.14 17.90
C SER A 55 12.93 -0.39 18.90
N GLN A 56 11.66 0.00 18.75
CA GLN A 56 10.60 -0.40 19.65
C GLN A 56 10.15 -1.83 19.38
N PHE A 57 9.89 -2.59 20.45
CA PHE A 57 9.42 -3.96 20.38
C PHE A 57 8.44 -4.24 21.51
N PHE A 58 7.69 -5.32 21.39
CA PHE A 58 6.80 -5.81 22.42
C PHE A 58 7.00 -7.30 22.71
N ILE A 59 6.56 -7.72 23.90
CA ILE A 59 6.51 -9.12 24.32
C ILE A 59 5.07 -9.44 24.69
N THR A 60 4.51 -10.52 24.15
CA THR A 60 3.13 -10.94 24.46
C THR A 60 3.03 -11.46 25.90
N LEU A 61 1.94 -11.13 26.58
CA LEU A 61 1.56 -11.67 27.89
C LEU A 61 0.45 -12.75 27.79
N GLY A 62 -0.12 -12.95 26.61
CA GLY A 62 -1.19 -13.90 26.34
C GLY A 62 -1.35 -14.16 24.83
N ASP A 63 -2.52 -14.66 24.44
CA ASP A 63 -2.91 -14.73 23.03
C ASP A 63 -3.07 -13.30 22.47
N SER A 64 -2.40 -13.03 21.36
CA SER A 64 -2.49 -11.76 20.64
C SER A 64 -2.55 -11.99 19.14
N ARG A 65 -3.26 -13.03 18.69
CA ARG A 65 -3.39 -13.39 17.26
C ARG A 65 -3.98 -12.28 16.38
N SER A 66 -4.66 -11.29 16.97
CA SER A 66 -5.06 -10.05 16.30
C SER A 66 -3.87 -9.27 15.70
N LEU A 67 -2.65 -9.51 16.17
CA LEU A 67 -1.41 -8.91 15.67
C LEU A 67 -0.79 -9.71 14.51
N ASN A 68 -1.28 -10.90 14.19
CA ASN A 68 -0.71 -11.72 13.11
C ASN A 68 -0.77 -10.99 11.77
N GLY A 69 0.29 -11.13 10.96
CA GLY A 69 0.37 -10.51 9.63
C GLY A 69 0.70 -9.01 9.62
N GLY A 70 0.56 -8.30 10.75
CA GLY A 70 0.86 -6.86 10.85
C GLY A 70 2.24 -6.53 11.44
N TYR A 71 2.88 -7.49 12.12
CA TYR A 71 4.10 -7.26 12.90
C TYR A 71 5.10 -8.40 12.73
N THR A 72 6.40 -8.06 12.59
CA THR A 72 7.49 -9.04 12.51
C THR A 72 7.65 -9.79 13.83
N ILE A 73 7.57 -11.12 13.80
CA ILE A 73 7.96 -11.99 14.91
C ILE A 73 9.43 -12.32 14.77
N PHE A 74 10.28 -11.84 15.68
CA PHE A 74 11.73 -12.05 15.60
C PHE A 74 12.30 -12.93 16.73
N GLY A 75 11.45 -13.39 17.64
CA GLY A 75 11.92 -14.28 18.70
C GLY A 75 10.85 -14.68 19.71
N ARG A 76 11.29 -15.42 20.72
CA ARG A 76 10.49 -15.77 21.89
C ARG A 76 11.36 -15.76 23.15
N VAL A 77 10.73 -15.56 24.29
CA VAL A 77 11.36 -15.69 25.60
C VAL A 77 11.73 -17.16 25.81
N ALA A 78 13.03 -17.45 25.89
CA ALA A 78 13.52 -18.80 26.12
C ALA A 78 13.41 -19.23 27.59
N SER A 79 13.58 -18.28 28.52
CA SER A 79 13.46 -18.48 29.97
C SER A 79 13.19 -17.13 30.65
N GLY A 80 12.68 -17.17 31.89
CA GLY A 80 12.45 -15.95 32.68
C GLY A 80 11.13 -15.23 32.42
N MET A 81 10.08 -15.94 31.98
CA MET A 81 8.75 -15.34 31.78
C MET A 81 8.17 -14.67 33.02
N GLN A 82 8.52 -15.13 34.23
CA GLN A 82 8.11 -14.48 35.48
C GLN A 82 8.66 -13.05 35.58
N ALA A 83 9.90 -12.82 35.11
CA ALA A 83 10.47 -11.48 35.08
C ALA A 83 9.74 -10.59 34.06
N VAL A 84 9.37 -11.15 32.90
CA VAL A 84 8.55 -10.46 31.89
C VAL A 84 7.19 -10.06 32.47
N GLN A 85 6.52 -10.97 33.17
CA GLN A 85 5.22 -10.75 33.80
C GLN A 85 5.28 -9.74 34.97
N ALA A 86 6.44 -9.59 35.60
CA ALA A 86 6.64 -8.65 36.70
C ALA A 86 6.92 -7.21 36.26
N ILE A 87 7.18 -6.98 34.95
CA ILE A 87 7.47 -5.64 34.42
C ILE A 87 6.27 -4.72 34.59
N ARG A 88 6.54 -3.52 35.12
CA ARG A 88 5.58 -2.44 35.31
C ARG A 88 5.81 -1.32 34.31
N LYS A 89 4.75 -0.55 34.04
CA LYS A 89 4.86 0.65 33.21
C LYS A 89 5.86 1.62 33.85
N GLY A 90 6.82 2.09 33.07
CA GLY A 90 7.90 2.97 33.51
C GLY A 90 9.20 2.25 33.87
N ASP A 91 9.21 0.92 34.00
CA ASP A 91 10.43 0.20 34.38
C ASP A 91 11.56 0.45 33.35
N PRO A 92 12.75 0.90 33.78
CA PRO A 92 13.83 1.25 32.88
C PRO A 92 14.49 -0.01 32.31
N MET A 93 14.95 0.08 31.06
CA MET A 93 15.84 -0.91 30.47
C MET A 93 17.25 -0.32 30.45
N THR A 94 18.05 -0.69 31.44
CA THR A 94 19.38 -0.09 31.65
C THR A 94 20.46 -0.74 30.79
N THR A 95 20.37 -2.04 30.58
CA THR A 95 21.38 -2.81 29.84
C THR A 95 20.71 -3.84 28.93
N VAL A 96 21.20 -3.94 27.70
CA VAL A 96 20.89 -5.04 26.77
C VAL A 96 22.19 -5.76 26.43
N ARG A 97 22.20 -7.09 26.58
CA ARG A 97 23.35 -7.92 26.25
C ARG A 97 22.97 -8.95 25.19
N ILE A 98 23.66 -8.91 24.06
CA ILE A 98 23.47 -9.87 22.97
C ILE A 98 24.41 -11.07 23.22
N VAL A 99 23.83 -12.23 23.51
CA VAL A 99 24.58 -13.49 23.68
C VAL A 99 24.45 -14.32 22.42
N ARG A 100 25.55 -14.48 21.68
CA ARG A 100 25.62 -15.26 20.44
C ARG A 100 25.89 -16.73 20.76
N LYS A 101 24.90 -17.60 20.54
CA LYS A 101 25.00 -19.05 20.77
C LYS A 101 25.06 -19.80 19.43
N GLY A 102 26.07 -20.66 19.28
CA GLY A 102 26.30 -21.44 18.06
C GLY A 102 27.12 -20.71 17.00
N THR A 103 27.69 -21.48 16.08
CA THR A 103 28.65 -20.99 15.07
C THR A 103 28.03 -19.95 14.14
N GLN A 104 26.78 -20.13 13.72
CA GLN A 104 26.07 -19.16 12.86
C GLN A 104 25.89 -17.80 13.57
N ALA A 105 25.39 -17.80 14.81
CA ALA A 105 25.20 -16.56 15.56
C ALA A 105 26.53 -15.87 15.89
N GLN A 106 27.57 -16.65 16.19
CA GLN A 106 28.94 -16.16 16.43
C GLN A 106 29.61 -15.64 15.16
N GLY A 107 29.27 -16.19 13.99
CA GLY A 107 29.74 -15.76 12.68
C GLY A 107 28.98 -14.59 12.08
N PHE A 108 27.78 -14.28 12.58
CA PHE A 108 26.98 -13.16 12.08
C PHE A 108 27.70 -11.81 12.28
N ARG A 109 27.89 -11.07 11.20
CA ARG A 109 28.43 -9.71 11.18
C ARG A 109 27.40 -8.83 10.48
N MET A 110 27.00 -7.75 11.15
CA MET A 110 26.18 -6.71 10.58
C MET A 110 26.62 -5.40 11.23
N ASP A 111 27.00 -4.43 10.41
CA ASP A 111 27.22 -3.06 10.83
C ASP A 111 26.10 -2.17 10.29
N ARG A 112 26.15 -0.89 10.65
CA ARG A 112 25.14 0.09 10.23
C ARG A 112 25.08 0.21 8.71
N ALA A 113 26.22 0.22 8.03
CA ALA A 113 26.29 0.39 6.58
C ALA A 113 25.67 -0.80 5.83
N SER A 114 26.05 -2.02 6.22
CA SER A 114 25.53 -3.27 5.66
C SER A 114 24.04 -3.41 5.92
N PHE A 115 23.56 -2.99 7.10
CA PHE A 115 22.14 -3.00 7.43
C PHE A 115 21.33 -2.09 6.49
N PHE A 116 21.79 -0.84 6.28
CA PHE A 116 21.13 0.07 5.35
C PHE A 116 21.22 -0.40 3.89
N ALA A 117 22.31 -1.04 3.50
CA ALA A 117 22.43 -1.64 2.17
C ALA A 117 21.37 -2.73 1.95
N VAL A 118 21.10 -3.58 2.96
CA VAL A 118 20.03 -4.59 2.90
C VAL A 118 18.65 -3.94 2.79
N ILE A 119 18.36 -2.92 3.59
CA ILE A 119 17.08 -2.19 3.51
C ILE A 119 16.90 -1.58 2.12
N GLN A 120 17.93 -0.90 1.60
CA GLN A 120 17.85 -0.26 0.29
C GLN A 120 17.67 -1.29 -0.83
N ALA A 121 18.38 -2.41 -0.77
CA ALA A 121 18.23 -3.49 -1.75
C ALA A 121 16.81 -4.07 -1.71
N HIS A 122 16.24 -4.27 -0.52
CA HIS A 122 14.86 -4.73 -0.37
C HIS A 122 13.86 -3.73 -0.98
N SER A 123 13.97 -2.45 -0.65
CA SER A 123 13.13 -1.39 -1.23
C SER A 123 13.23 -1.34 -2.75
N ASN A 124 14.44 -1.50 -3.31
CA ASN A 124 14.65 -1.54 -4.75
C ASN A 124 13.99 -2.77 -5.39
N ASN A 125 14.05 -3.93 -4.72
CA ASN A 125 13.39 -5.14 -5.19
C ASN A 125 11.86 -4.98 -5.21
N LEU A 126 11.27 -4.45 -4.13
CA LEU A 126 9.83 -4.16 -4.08
C LEU A 126 9.41 -3.20 -5.20
N ALA A 127 10.18 -2.14 -5.44
CA ALA A 127 9.91 -1.20 -6.52
C ALA A 127 10.01 -1.87 -7.90
N ALA A 128 10.99 -2.74 -8.11
CA ALA A 128 11.14 -3.49 -9.35
C ALA A 128 9.99 -4.49 -9.57
N GLU A 129 9.53 -5.16 -8.51
CA GLU A 129 8.38 -6.07 -8.55
C GLU A 129 7.08 -5.33 -8.84
N ALA A 130 6.84 -4.20 -8.16
CA ALA A 130 5.70 -3.34 -8.43
C ALA A 130 5.70 -2.87 -9.89
N LYS A 131 6.85 -2.40 -10.39
CA LYS A 131 6.99 -2.02 -11.81
C LYS A 131 6.69 -3.19 -12.74
N ARG A 132 7.25 -4.38 -12.49
CA ARG A 132 6.96 -5.58 -13.30
C ARG A 132 5.48 -5.96 -13.28
N SER A 133 4.81 -5.79 -12.15
CA SER A 133 3.37 -6.02 -12.02
C SER A 133 2.58 -5.03 -12.88
N VAL A 134 2.90 -3.73 -12.81
CA VAL A 134 2.29 -2.70 -13.65
C VAL A 134 2.54 -2.97 -15.13
N ASP A 135 3.78 -3.29 -15.53
CA ASP A 135 4.13 -3.62 -16.92
C ASP A 135 3.31 -4.82 -17.44
N LYS A 136 3.12 -5.87 -16.62
CA LYS A 136 2.25 -7.01 -16.96
C LYS A 136 0.79 -6.62 -17.11
N GLN A 137 0.27 -5.79 -16.22
CA GLN A 137 -1.10 -5.29 -16.31
C GLN A 137 -1.31 -4.45 -17.58
N ILE A 138 -0.36 -3.55 -17.91
CA ILE A 138 -0.38 -2.78 -19.17
C ILE A 138 -0.34 -3.70 -20.39
N ALA A 139 0.47 -4.76 -20.37
CA ALA A 139 0.49 -5.74 -21.45
C ALA A 139 -0.88 -6.42 -21.63
N SER A 140 -1.52 -6.84 -20.52
CA SER A 140 -2.90 -7.38 -20.55
C SER A 140 -3.90 -6.38 -21.14
N MET A 141 -3.81 -5.10 -20.75
CA MET A 141 -4.66 -4.04 -21.27
C MET A 141 -4.48 -3.85 -22.78
N ARG A 142 -3.24 -3.91 -23.30
CA ARG A 142 -2.97 -3.82 -24.74
C ARG A 142 -3.52 -5.01 -25.53
N THR A 143 -3.58 -6.19 -24.93
CA THR A 143 -4.23 -7.35 -25.55
C THR A 143 -5.75 -7.18 -25.58
N ARG A 144 -6.35 -6.68 -24.50
CA ARG A 144 -7.81 -6.49 -24.39
C ARG A 144 -8.33 -5.34 -25.23
N PHE A 145 -7.57 -4.26 -25.34
CA PHE A 145 -7.92 -3.06 -26.09
C PHE A 145 -6.90 -2.84 -27.21
N PRO A 146 -7.13 -3.38 -28.42
CA PRO A 146 -6.24 -3.12 -29.55
C PRO A 146 -6.33 -1.66 -29.99
N GLY A 147 -5.24 -1.14 -30.59
CA GLY A 147 -5.20 0.23 -31.13
C GLY A 147 -4.89 1.34 -30.13
N LEU A 148 -4.48 0.99 -28.90
CA LEU A 148 -4.10 1.98 -27.89
C LEU A 148 -2.90 2.85 -28.31
N SER A 149 -3.12 4.16 -28.32
CA SER A 149 -2.12 5.21 -28.47
C SER A 149 -1.64 5.70 -27.10
N VAL A 150 -0.44 6.29 -27.06
CA VAL A 150 0.15 6.85 -25.83
C VAL A 150 -0.36 8.28 -25.65
N GLY A 151 -0.89 8.58 -24.46
CA GLY A 151 -1.31 9.89 -24.02
C GLY A 151 -0.38 10.51 -22.98
N ALA A 152 -0.85 11.59 -22.34
CA ALA A 152 -0.08 12.31 -21.32
C ALA A 152 0.21 11.44 -20.08
N GLY A 153 1.39 11.61 -19.47
CA GLY A 153 1.75 10.92 -18.23
C GLY A 153 1.78 9.39 -18.33
N GLY A 154 1.97 8.84 -19.54
CA GLY A 154 2.05 7.39 -19.75
C GLY A 154 0.70 6.66 -19.84
N MET A 155 -0.43 7.38 -19.75
CA MET A 155 -1.75 6.80 -20.03
C MET A 155 -1.83 6.29 -21.46
N LEU A 156 -2.70 5.32 -21.69
CA LEU A 156 -3.00 4.84 -23.04
C LEU A 156 -4.46 5.10 -23.36
N PHE A 157 -4.80 5.31 -24.62
CA PHE A 157 -6.20 5.51 -25.01
C PHE A 157 -6.48 5.02 -26.43
N ASN A 158 -7.74 4.71 -26.71
CA ASN A 158 -8.23 4.48 -28.06
C ASN A 158 -9.62 5.09 -28.20
N ILE A 159 -9.84 5.86 -29.27
CA ILE A 159 -11.15 6.44 -29.58
C ILE A 159 -11.98 5.36 -30.26
N LEU A 160 -13.05 4.94 -29.60
CA LEU A 160 -13.95 3.89 -30.08
C LEU A 160 -15.00 4.44 -31.03
N SER A 161 -15.48 5.66 -30.76
CA SER A 161 -16.41 6.39 -31.61
C SER A 161 -16.13 7.88 -31.51
N PRO A 162 -15.87 8.59 -32.62
CA PRO A 162 -15.58 10.01 -32.58
C PRO A 162 -16.80 10.82 -32.17
N GLY A 163 -16.58 11.89 -31.39
CA GLY A 163 -17.61 12.88 -31.07
C GLY A 163 -17.77 13.94 -32.16
N ASN A 164 -18.43 15.04 -31.82
CA ASN A 164 -18.70 16.17 -32.73
C ASN A 164 -17.50 17.12 -32.94
N GLY A 165 -16.34 16.80 -32.38
CA GLY A 165 -15.12 17.63 -32.44
C GLY A 165 -15.07 18.82 -31.46
N VAL A 166 -16.16 19.12 -30.75
CA VAL A 166 -16.21 20.20 -29.75
C VAL A 166 -15.82 19.66 -28.38
N LYS A 167 -14.74 20.20 -27.80
CA LYS A 167 -14.27 19.83 -26.46
C LYS A 167 -14.95 20.65 -25.37
N PRO A 168 -15.08 20.13 -24.13
CA PRO A 168 -15.62 20.90 -23.02
C PRO A 168 -14.68 22.04 -22.63
N ALA A 169 -15.25 23.18 -22.23
CA ALA A 169 -14.48 24.32 -21.75
C ALA A 169 -13.93 24.03 -20.33
N PRO A 170 -12.73 24.52 -19.97
CA PRO A 170 -12.24 24.47 -18.59
C PRO A 170 -13.26 25.05 -17.61
N GLY A 171 -13.45 24.41 -16.45
CA GLY A 171 -14.43 24.81 -15.43
C GLY A 171 -15.89 24.46 -15.75
N SER A 172 -16.19 23.94 -16.94
CA SER A 172 -17.55 23.50 -17.26
C SER A 172 -17.93 22.22 -16.53
N THR A 173 -19.24 22.04 -16.29
CA THR A 173 -19.78 20.76 -15.82
C THR A 173 -20.04 19.86 -17.02
N VAL A 174 -19.53 18.63 -16.96
CA VAL A 174 -19.70 17.60 -17.98
C VAL A 174 -20.43 16.42 -17.40
N SER A 175 -21.09 15.63 -18.26
CA SER A 175 -21.77 14.39 -17.88
C SER A 175 -21.24 13.24 -18.70
N VAL A 176 -20.94 12.13 -18.04
CA VAL A 176 -20.36 10.94 -18.67
C VAL A 176 -21.11 9.68 -18.27
N LEU A 177 -21.14 8.71 -19.18
CA LEU A 177 -21.32 7.31 -18.84
C LEU A 177 -19.95 6.65 -18.80
N TYR A 178 -19.74 5.71 -17.89
CA TYR A 178 -18.50 4.97 -17.85
C TYR A 178 -18.64 3.54 -17.34
N THR A 179 -17.67 2.72 -17.72
CA THR A 179 -17.38 1.42 -17.10
C THR A 179 -15.92 1.39 -16.71
N LEU A 180 -15.66 1.06 -15.45
CA LEU A 180 -14.34 0.87 -14.86
C LEU A 180 -14.06 -0.62 -14.72
N SER A 181 -12.94 -1.10 -15.27
CA SER A 181 -12.46 -2.47 -15.07
C SER A 181 -10.97 -2.55 -14.70
N ASP A 182 -10.59 -3.63 -14.02
CA ASP A 182 -9.19 -3.97 -13.75
C ASP A 182 -8.49 -4.56 -14.98
N ALA A 183 -7.22 -4.95 -14.86
CA ALA A 183 -6.43 -5.55 -15.95
C ALA A 183 -6.94 -6.94 -16.42
N ASN A 184 -7.75 -7.63 -15.62
CA ASN A 184 -8.34 -8.93 -15.95
C ASN A 184 -9.72 -8.79 -16.61
N GLY A 185 -10.28 -7.58 -16.62
CA GLY A 185 -11.61 -7.29 -17.16
C GLY A 185 -12.74 -7.46 -16.16
N THR A 186 -12.40 -7.61 -14.89
CA THR A 186 -13.37 -7.52 -13.80
C THR A 186 -13.90 -6.10 -13.74
N ILE A 187 -15.21 -5.93 -13.93
CA ILE A 187 -15.87 -4.63 -13.77
C ILE A 187 -15.88 -4.28 -12.27
N ILE A 188 -15.34 -3.11 -11.94
CA ILE A 188 -15.29 -2.58 -10.57
C ILE A 188 -16.49 -1.66 -10.34
N ASP A 189 -16.81 -0.81 -11.32
CA ASP A 189 -17.93 0.12 -11.26
C ASP A 189 -18.43 0.46 -12.67
N SER A 190 -19.71 0.81 -12.80
CA SER A 190 -20.31 1.25 -14.05
C SER A 190 -21.57 2.07 -13.79
N THR A 191 -21.80 3.11 -14.59
CA THR A 191 -23.06 3.85 -14.59
C THR A 191 -24.27 2.98 -14.98
N SER A 192 -24.04 1.89 -15.71
CA SER A 192 -25.10 0.93 -16.07
C SER A 192 -25.73 0.24 -14.85
N ASN A 193 -24.95 0.02 -13.79
CA ASN A 193 -25.44 -0.51 -12.51
C ASN A 193 -26.43 0.43 -11.82
N ARG A 194 -26.50 1.69 -12.27
CA ARG A 194 -27.39 2.75 -11.78
C ARG A 194 -28.38 3.20 -12.87
N GLY A 195 -28.82 2.27 -13.73
CA GLY A 195 -29.79 2.54 -14.78
C GLY A 195 -29.30 3.53 -15.84
N ASN A 196 -27.98 3.59 -16.09
CA ASN A 196 -27.34 4.58 -16.95
C ASN A 196 -27.55 6.03 -16.50
N SER A 197 -27.68 6.26 -15.19
CA SER A 197 -27.63 7.62 -14.64
C SER A 197 -26.23 8.21 -14.86
N PRO A 198 -26.09 9.32 -15.60
CA PRO A 198 -24.79 9.92 -15.88
C PRO A 198 -24.11 10.41 -14.61
N MET A 199 -22.78 10.30 -14.57
CA MET A 199 -21.97 10.97 -13.57
C MET A 199 -21.62 12.38 -14.07
N SER A 200 -21.95 13.39 -13.27
CA SER A 200 -21.59 14.78 -13.58
C SER A 200 -20.51 15.30 -12.64
N PHE A 201 -19.55 16.06 -13.17
CA PHE A 201 -18.50 16.70 -12.39
C PHE A 201 -18.01 17.97 -13.10
N SER A 202 -17.36 18.86 -12.36
CA SER A 202 -16.75 20.08 -12.89
C SER A 202 -15.29 19.83 -13.29
N LEU A 203 -14.94 20.17 -14.53
CA LEU A 203 -13.58 19.97 -15.06
C LEU A 203 -12.58 20.98 -14.49
N GLY A 204 -11.43 20.48 -14.03
CA GLY A 204 -10.26 21.27 -13.68
C GLY A 204 -10.20 21.70 -12.22
N ILE A 205 -11.04 21.11 -11.36
CA ILE A 205 -11.05 21.38 -9.92
C ILE A 205 -10.70 20.15 -9.06
N GLY A 206 -10.27 19.05 -9.69
CA GLY A 206 -9.79 17.87 -8.97
C GLY A 206 -10.88 17.08 -8.25
N GLN A 207 -12.11 17.06 -8.77
CA GLN A 207 -13.21 16.26 -8.23
C GLN A 207 -13.08 14.75 -8.52
N VAL A 208 -12.31 14.39 -9.54
CA VAL A 208 -12.08 13.01 -9.99
C VAL A 208 -10.57 12.76 -10.08
N ILE A 209 -10.18 11.49 -10.24
CA ILE A 209 -8.77 11.11 -10.37
C ILE A 209 -8.11 11.83 -11.57
N PRO A 210 -6.81 12.17 -11.48
CA PRO A 210 -6.15 13.03 -12.46
C PRO A 210 -6.24 12.52 -13.90
N GLY A 211 -6.05 11.21 -14.12
CA GLY A 211 -6.10 10.61 -15.43
C GLY A 211 -7.50 10.66 -16.07
N PHE A 212 -8.55 10.54 -15.26
CA PHE A 212 -9.93 10.63 -15.74
C PHE A 212 -10.26 12.06 -16.16
N GLU A 213 -9.89 13.05 -15.34
CA GLU A 213 -10.11 14.47 -15.66
C GLU A 213 -9.38 14.88 -16.95
N VAL A 214 -8.10 14.53 -17.07
CA VAL A 214 -7.30 14.81 -18.28
C VAL A 214 -7.89 14.12 -19.51
N SER A 215 -8.39 12.89 -19.36
CA SER A 215 -9.03 12.16 -20.46
C SER A 215 -10.30 12.84 -20.95
N VAL A 216 -11.18 13.24 -20.04
CA VAL A 216 -12.47 13.87 -20.40
C VAL A 216 -12.26 15.28 -20.94
N ALA A 217 -11.27 16.03 -20.43
CA ALA A 217 -10.91 17.34 -20.97
C ALA A 217 -10.44 17.27 -22.44
N ASP A 218 -9.84 16.15 -22.84
CA ASP A 218 -9.38 15.91 -24.21
C ASP A 218 -10.47 15.31 -25.13
N MET A 219 -11.60 14.85 -24.58
CA MET A 219 -12.74 14.31 -25.34
C MET A 219 -13.54 15.37 -26.09
N ALA A 220 -14.07 15.00 -27.25
CA ALA A 220 -15.17 15.73 -27.86
C ALA A 220 -16.53 15.27 -27.31
N PHE A 221 -17.52 16.15 -27.30
CA PHE A 221 -18.89 15.78 -26.94
C PHE A 221 -19.45 14.70 -27.90
N GLY A 222 -20.10 13.68 -27.34
CA GLY A 222 -20.58 12.50 -28.06
C GLY A 222 -19.53 11.42 -28.29
N GLU A 223 -18.27 11.65 -27.91
CA GLU A 223 -17.20 10.69 -28.11
C GLU A 223 -17.29 9.50 -27.14
N LYS A 224 -16.97 8.30 -27.63
CA LYS A 224 -16.67 7.14 -26.81
C LYS A 224 -15.19 6.78 -26.93
N ARG A 225 -14.50 6.64 -25.81
CA ARG A 225 -13.10 6.19 -25.77
C ARG A 225 -12.87 5.20 -24.65
N VAL A 226 -11.86 4.37 -24.82
CA VAL A 226 -11.23 3.67 -23.69
C VAL A 226 -9.96 4.43 -23.30
N VAL A 227 -9.75 4.59 -22.00
CA VAL A 227 -8.48 5.06 -21.43
C VAL A 227 -7.96 4.03 -20.42
N ILE A 228 -6.67 3.74 -20.52
CA ILE A 228 -5.91 2.92 -19.58
C ILE A 228 -5.06 3.85 -18.73
N LEU A 229 -5.35 3.89 -17.43
CA LEU A 229 -4.67 4.73 -16.47
C LEU A 229 -3.65 3.91 -15.68
N PRO A 230 -2.37 4.27 -15.70
CA PRO A 230 -1.39 3.71 -14.78
C PRO A 230 -1.67 4.22 -13.34
N PRO A 231 -1.11 3.56 -12.30
CA PRO A 231 -1.46 3.85 -10.91
C PRO A 231 -1.31 5.32 -10.51
N GLU A 232 -0.27 5.99 -10.98
CA GLU A 232 0.05 7.40 -10.71
C GLU A 232 -1.00 8.39 -11.25
N LEU A 233 -1.79 8.00 -12.24
CA LEU A 233 -2.91 8.78 -12.77
C LEU A 233 -4.27 8.30 -12.22
N ALA A 234 -4.26 7.32 -11.32
CA ALA A 234 -5.43 6.71 -10.69
C ALA A 234 -5.34 6.74 -9.16
N TYR A 235 -5.17 5.58 -8.51
CA TYR A 235 -5.23 5.42 -7.04
C TYR A 235 -3.87 5.04 -6.41
N GLY A 236 -2.79 5.07 -7.20
CA GLY A 236 -1.42 4.92 -6.75
C GLY A 236 -1.09 3.58 -6.06
N SER A 237 -0.06 3.60 -5.24
CA SER A 237 0.39 2.45 -4.45
C SER A 237 -0.53 2.10 -3.29
N ALA A 238 -1.50 2.95 -2.96
CA ALA A 238 -2.46 2.69 -1.89
C ALA A 238 -3.69 1.90 -2.37
N GLY A 239 -4.11 2.10 -3.63
CA GLY A 239 -5.41 1.61 -4.08
C GLY A 239 -6.57 2.39 -3.45
N ALA A 240 -7.78 1.84 -3.48
CA ALA A 240 -8.96 2.51 -2.94
C ALA A 240 -10.08 1.54 -2.48
N GLY A 241 -10.66 1.85 -1.32
CA GLY A 241 -11.93 1.28 -0.84
C GLY A 241 -11.95 -0.24 -0.66
N GLY A 242 -10.79 -0.92 -0.64
CA GLY A 242 -10.69 -2.39 -0.62
C GLY A 242 -11.11 -3.07 -1.92
N VAL A 243 -11.53 -2.31 -2.94
CA VAL A 243 -11.99 -2.81 -4.24
C VAL A 243 -10.98 -2.54 -5.36
N ILE A 244 -10.15 -1.49 -5.21
CA ILE A 244 -9.04 -1.20 -6.11
C ILE A 244 -7.74 -1.56 -5.38
N PRO A 245 -6.98 -2.56 -5.86
CA PRO A 245 -5.74 -2.95 -5.21
C PRO A 245 -4.62 -1.90 -5.41
N PRO A 246 -3.58 -1.93 -4.55
CA PRO A 246 -2.33 -1.21 -4.76
C PRO A 246 -1.75 -1.38 -6.17
N ASN A 247 -1.28 -0.29 -6.77
CA ASN A 247 -0.63 -0.30 -8.09
C ASN A 247 -1.51 -0.90 -9.20
N ALA A 248 -2.83 -0.75 -9.11
CA ALA A 248 -3.76 -1.17 -10.15
C ALA A 248 -3.65 -0.28 -11.39
N VAL A 249 -3.54 -0.92 -12.56
CA VAL A 249 -3.79 -0.30 -13.86
C VAL A 249 -5.28 -0.47 -14.16
N LEU A 250 -5.94 0.62 -14.52
CA LEU A 250 -7.39 0.67 -14.67
C LEU A 250 -7.79 1.05 -16.08
N ALA A 251 -8.83 0.39 -16.59
CA ALA A 251 -9.46 0.74 -17.85
C ALA A 251 -10.79 1.46 -17.60
N PHE A 252 -10.95 2.65 -18.17
CA PHE A 252 -12.22 3.35 -18.23
C PHE A 252 -12.69 3.42 -19.67
N GLU A 253 -13.82 2.79 -19.94
CA GLU A 253 -14.60 3.05 -21.16
C GLU A 253 -15.54 4.21 -20.84
N ILE A 254 -15.38 5.33 -21.53
CA ILE A 254 -16.04 6.61 -21.23
C ILE A 254 -16.83 7.04 -22.47
N GLU A 255 -18.07 7.47 -22.25
CA GLU A 255 -18.88 8.20 -23.20
C GLU A 255 -19.15 9.61 -22.66
N LEU A 256 -18.61 10.63 -23.34
CA LEU A 256 -18.88 12.02 -22.99
C LEU A 256 -20.21 12.43 -23.63
N LEU A 257 -21.22 12.71 -22.81
CA LEU A 257 -22.56 13.00 -23.29
C LEU A 257 -22.63 14.38 -23.93
N VAL A 258 -23.41 14.49 -25.00
CA VAL A 258 -23.74 15.80 -25.60
C VAL A 258 -24.54 16.65 -24.61
N LYS A 259 -24.30 17.96 -24.67
CA LYS A 259 -25.03 18.93 -23.85
C LYS A 259 -26.46 19.12 -24.33
#